data_AF-A0A536G0P6-F1
#
_entry.id   AF-A0A536G0P6-F1
#
_cell.length_a   1.000
_cell.length_b   1.000
_cell.length_c   1.000
_cell.angle_alpha   90.00
_cell.angle_beta   90.00
_cell.angle_gamma   90.00
#
_symmetry.space_group_name_H-M   'P 1'
#
loop_
_entity.id
_entity.type
_entity.pdbx_description
1 polymer ?
#
loop_
_entity_poly.entity_id
_entity_poly.type
_entity_poly.pdbx_seq_one_letter_code
_entity_poly.pdbx_strand_id
1 'polypeptide(L)'
;MNTNQLLVVLMAATAFLSLWAAFFATRADWATRRAMKSWDSATKPIPKLVFTGQVSPGQAIDLEVENLGGTLAAGGIIVHASDELYGGEVTLPQNAPARHISLPFIVKAWKRALEPECLVLVVRDVSGRCWDYADGGKQIKNPRRWLSGQLRGLRMQGMIDFPGVAGKEKR
;
A
#
# COMPACT_ATOMS: atom_id res chain seq x y z
N MET A 1 10.33 10.56 65.50
CA MET A 1 9.87 9.74 64.36
C MET A 1 10.71 8.48 64.31
N ASN A 2 10.08 7.31 64.35
CA ASN A 2 10.79 6.02 64.43
C ASN A 2 11.15 5.53 63.01
N THR A 3 12.32 4.94 62.81
CA THR A 3 12.88 4.56 61.49
C THR A 3 11.92 3.70 60.66
N ASN A 4 11.11 2.87 61.34
CA ASN A 4 10.08 2.02 60.73
C ASN A 4 8.93 2.82 60.09
N GLN A 5 8.54 3.97 60.65
CA GLN A 5 7.50 4.82 60.04
C GLN A 5 8.01 5.48 58.75
N LEU A 6 9.29 5.84 58.72
CA LEU A 6 9.93 6.48 57.57
C LEU A 6 10.03 5.51 56.38
N LEU A 7 10.35 4.25 56.64
CA LEU A 7 10.35 3.18 55.62
C LEU A 7 8.96 2.90 55.05
N VAL A 8 7.92 2.87 55.88
CA VAL A 8 6.53 2.66 55.42
C VAL A 8 6.06 3.81 54.52
N VAL A 9 6.38 5.06 54.88
CA VAL A 9 6.06 6.22 54.06
C VAL A 9 6.81 6.18 52.72
N LEU A 10 8.08 5.79 52.72
CA LEU A 10 8.87 5.68 51.49
C LEU A 10 8.32 4.61 50.56
N MET A 11 7.98 3.43 51.10
CA MET A 11 7.38 2.32 50.35
C MET A 11 6.03 2.74 49.73
N ALA A 12 5.19 3.42 50.51
CA ALA A 12 3.91 3.94 50.03
C ALA A 12 4.09 4.98 48.92
N ALA A 13 5.06 5.89 49.07
CA ALA A 13 5.38 6.89 48.05
C ALA A 13 5.91 6.25 46.75
N THR A 14 6.80 5.27 46.85
CA THR A 14 7.30 4.55 45.66
C THR A 14 6.22 3.73 44.98
N ALA A 15 5.32 3.08 45.74
CA ALA A 15 4.20 2.35 45.18
C ALA A 15 3.25 3.31 44.44
N PHE A 16 2.93 4.45 45.04
CA PHE A 16 2.10 5.47 44.43
C PHE A 16 2.72 6.03 43.14
N LEU A 17 4.01 6.37 43.16
CA LEU A 17 4.73 6.86 41.98
C LEU A 17 4.81 5.81 40.86
N SER A 18 5.02 4.54 41.21
CA SER A 18 5.06 3.45 40.22
C SER A 18 3.70 3.24 39.55
N LEU A 19 2.61 3.33 40.33
CA LEU A 19 1.24 3.19 39.84
C LEU A 19 0.84 4.38 38.96
N TRP A 20 1.28 5.59 39.35
CA TRP A 20 1.12 6.80 38.56
C TRP A 20 1.90 6.70 37.24
N ALA A 21 3.16 6.26 37.28
CA ALA A 21 3.98 6.04 36.08
C ALA A 21 3.35 5.02 35.13
N ALA A 22 2.83 3.90 35.65
CA ALA A 22 2.12 2.89 34.86
C ALA A 22 0.84 3.45 34.20
N PHE A 23 0.10 4.32 34.91
CA PHE A 23 -1.07 5.00 34.37
C PHE A 23 -0.71 5.98 33.24
N PHE A 24 0.35 6.78 33.41
CA PHE A 24 0.81 7.67 32.34
C PHE A 24 1.38 6.91 31.15
N ALA A 25 2.10 5.82 31.39
CA ALA A 25 2.63 4.96 30.33
C ALA A 25 1.50 4.33 29.50
N THR A 26 0.46 3.80 30.14
CA THR A 26 -0.70 3.22 29.43
C THR A 26 -1.49 4.28 28.66
N ARG A 27 -1.68 5.48 29.21
CA ARG A 27 -2.31 6.59 28.50
C ARG A 27 -1.48 7.08 27.31
N ALA A 28 -0.16 7.13 27.46
CA ALA A 28 0.76 7.49 26.39
C ALA A 28 0.71 6.46 25.25
N ASP A 29 0.72 5.15 25.58
CA ASP A 29 0.60 4.08 24.58
C ASP A 29 -0.75 4.13 23.83
N TRP A 30 -1.82 4.50 24.52
CA TRP A 30 -3.12 4.72 23.87
C TRP A 30 -3.10 5.93 22.93
N ALA A 31 -2.47 7.02 23.34
CA ALA A 31 -2.35 8.22 22.52
C ALA A 31 -1.49 7.96 21.28
N THR A 32 -0.35 7.28 21.41
CA THR A 32 0.51 6.92 20.28
C THR A 32 -0.20 5.99 19.30
N ARG A 33 -0.93 4.97 19.76
CA ARG A 33 -1.73 4.11 18.88
C ARG A 33 -2.79 4.88 18.09
N ARG A 34 -3.45 5.86 18.71
CA ARG A 34 -4.44 6.71 18.01
C ARG A 34 -3.76 7.61 16.99
N ALA A 35 -2.64 8.23 17.36
CA ALA A 35 -1.86 9.07 16.47
C ALA A 35 -1.33 8.29 15.26
N MET A 36 -0.87 7.05 15.48
CA MET A 36 -0.47 6.14 14.39
C MET A 36 -1.64 5.83 13.47
N LYS A 37 -2.83 5.50 14.01
CA LYS A 37 -4.01 5.25 13.17
C LYS A 37 -4.41 6.47 12.33
N SER A 38 -4.35 7.69 12.87
CA SER A 38 -4.64 8.90 12.09
C SER A 38 -3.56 9.17 11.04
N TRP A 39 -2.30 8.93 11.37
CA TRP A 39 -1.18 9.05 10.44
C TRP A 39 -1.31 8.05 9.28
N ASP A 40 -1.78 6.84 9.59
CA ASP A 40 -1.99 5.79 8.60
C ASP A 40 -3.05 6.18 7.58
N SER A 41 -4.15 6.77 8.02
CA SER A 41 -5.17 7.30 7.13
C SER A 41 -4.66 8.47 6.29
N ALA A 42 -3.82 9.34 6.86
CA ALA A 42 -3.28 10.51 6.16
C ALA A 42 -2.20 10.16 5.12
N THR A 43 -1.45 9.08 5.34
CA THR A 43 -0.37 8.63 4.45
C THR A 43 -0.83 7.61 3.41
N LYS A 44 -2.06 7.10 3.51
CA LYS A 44 -2.62 6.14 2.56
C LYS A 44 -2.78 6.79 1.17
N PRO A 45 -2.12 6.28 0.12
CA PRO A 45 -2.31 6.75 -1.25
C PRO A 45 -3.70 6.36 -1.75
N ILE A 46 -4.32 7.15 -2.61
CA ILE A 46 -5.64 6.87 -3.17
C ILE A 46 -5.53 7.03 -4.69
N PRO A 47 -5.01 6.00 -5.39
CA PRO A 47 -4.89 6.05 -6.84
C PRO A 47 -6.28 5.95 -7.49
N LYS A 48 -6.51 6.75 -8.54
CA LYS A 48 -7.66 6.58 -9.43
C LYS A 48 -7.15 6.49 -10.86
N LEU A 49 -7.66 5.47 -11.55
CA LEU A 49 -7.34 5.17 -12.94
C LEU A 49 -8.49 5.63 -13.83
N VAL A 50 -8.15 6.33 -14.90
CA VAL A 50 -9.09 6.70 -15.96
C VAL A 50 -8.49 6.23 -17.29
N PHE A 51 -9.26 5.45 -18.05
CA PHE A 51 -8.84 4.99 -19.37
C PHE A 51 -9.24 6.02 -20.41
N THR A 52 -8.25 6.57 -21.11
CA THR A 52 -8.46 7.69 -22.05
C THR A 52 -8.18 7.33 -23.50
N GLY A 53 -7.41 6.26 -23.76
CA GLY A 53 -7.08 5.81 -25.11
C GLY A 53 -8.03 4.77 -25.70
N GLN A 54 -8.20 4.79 -27.03
CA GLN A 54 -8.71 3.64 -27.77
C GLN A 54 -7.62 2.57 -27.87
N VAL A 55 -7.97 1.32 -27.54
CA VAL A 55 -7.01 0.23 -27.48
C VAL A 55 -6.84 -0.36 -28.87
N SER A 56 -5.64 -0.19 -29.43
CA SER A 56 -5.24 -0.80 -30.70
C SER A 56 -4.33 -2.00 -30.42
N PRO A 57 -4.59 -3.17 -31.03
CA PRO A 57 -3.77 -4.36 -30.80
C PRO A 57 -2.28 -4.12 -31.08
N GLY A 58 -1.42 -4.52 -30.15
CA GLY A 58 0.03 -4.37 -30.23
C GLY A 58 0.57 -2.96 -29.98
N GLN A 59 -0.29 -1.97 -29.69
CA GLN A 59 0.13 -0.66 -29.22
C GLN A 59 0.03 -0.56 -27.70
N ALA A 60 0.84 0.31 -27.09
CA ALA A 60 0.72 0.60 -25.67
C ALA A 60 -0.64 1.24 -25.37
N ILE A 61 -1.18 0.97 -24.18
CA ILE A 61 -2.44 1.56 -23.73
C ILE A 61 -2.17 2.81 -22.91
N ASP A 62 -2.84 3.90 -23.27
CA ASP A 62 -2.73 5.16 -22.54
C ASP A 62 -3.82 5.26 -21.47
N LEU A 63 -3.38 5.60 -20.26
CA LEU A 63 -4.22 5.79 -19.10
C LEU A 63 -3.79 7.01 -18.30
N GLU A 64 -4.76 7.64 -17.64
CA GLU A 64 -4.51 8.70 -16.68
C GLU A 64 -4.55 8.12 -15.27
N VAL A 65 -3.51 8.41 -14.50
CA VAL A 65 -3.43 8.07 -13.08
C VAL A 65 -3.39 9.35 -12.28
N GLU A 66 -4.37 9.56 -11.42
CA GLU A 66 -4.32 10.58 -10.37
C GLU A 66 -4.10 9.91 -9.01
N ASN A 67 -3.51 10.64 -8.07
CA ASN A 67 -3.39 10.20 -6.69
C ASN A 67 -4.03 11.24 -5.79
N LEU A 68 -5.15 10.90 -5.16
CA LEU A 68 -5.93 11.79 -4.31
C LEU A 68 -5.52 11.77 -2.83
N GLY A 69 -4.53 10.94 -2.48
CA GLY A 69 -4.12 10.69 -1.10
C GLY A 69 -2.64 10.89 -0.86
N GLY A 70 -2.12 10.15 0.13
CA GLY A 70 -0.70 10.14 0.48
C GLY A 70 0.21 9.71 -0.67
N THR A 71 1.53 9.86 -0.51
CA THR A 71 2.51 9.54 -1.55
C THR A 71 2.47 8.07 -1.97
N LEU A 72 2.41 7.84 -3.28
CA LEU A 72 2.55 6.53 -3.93
C LEU A 72 4.04 6.30 -4.22
N ALA A 73 4.72 5.62 -3.29
CA ALA A 73 6.15 5.36 -3.40
C ALA A 73 6.48 4.39 -4.54
N ALA A 74 5.60 3.42 -4.78
CA ALA A 74 5.61 2.52 -5.93
C ALA A 74 4.21 1.97 -6.17
N GLY A 75 3.85 1.66 -7.41
CA GLY A 75 2.56 1.07 -7.75
C GLY A 75 2.67 0.16 -8.96
N GLY A 76 2.16 -1.06 -8.85
CA GLY A 76 2.08 -2.00 -9.96
C GLY A 76 0.69 -2.01 -10.54
N ILE A 77 0.59 -1.81 -11.86
CA ILE A 77 -0.67 -1.79 -12.59
C ILE A 77 -0.64 -2.91 -13.62
N ILE A 78 -1.72 -3.69 -13.70
CA ILE A 78 -2.01 -4.61 -14.79
C ILE A 78 -3.41 -4.32 -15.30
N VAL A 79 -3.49 -4.04 -16.60
CA VAL A 79 -4.75 -3.75 -17.29
C VAL A 79 -4.98 -4.81 -18.35
N HIS A 80 -6.22 -5.27 -18.44
CA HIS A 80 -6.70 -6.13 -19.48
C HIS A 80 -7.58 -5.32 -20.43
N ALA A 81 -7.24 -5.31 -21.72
CA ALA A 81 -8.07 -4.65 -22.71
C ALA A 81 -8.00 -5.38 -24.05
N SER A 82 -9.14 -5.46 -24.75
CA SER A 82 -9.28 -6.24 -25.98
C SER A 82 -8.88 -7.70 -25.78
N ASP A 83 -7.72 -8.13 -26.25
CA ASP A 83 -7.21 -9.51 -26.10
C ASP A 83 -5.76 -9.49 -25.59
N GLU A 84 -5.41 -8.42 -24.86
CA GLU A 84 -4.04 -8.08 -24.48
C GLU A 84 -3.97 -7.67 -23.01
N LEU A 85 -2.87 -8.06 -22.37
CA LEU A 85 -2.50 -7.66 -21.02
C LEU A 85 -1.36 -6.66 -21.09
N TYR A 86 -1.58 -5.53 -20.42
CA TYR A 86 -0.65 -4.44 -20.29
C TYR A 86 -0.25 -4.30 -18.84
N GLY A 87 0.95 -3.81 -18.58
CA GLY A 87 1.35 -3.58 -17.20
C GLY A 87 2.66 -2.84 -17.05
N GLY A 88 2.81 -2.22 -15.88
CA GLY A 88 3.95 -1.38 -15.60
C GLY A 88 3.93 -0.83 -14.19
N GLU A 89 5.05 -0.26 -13.80
CA GLU A 89 5.22 0.35 -12.48
C GLU A 89 5.08 1.88 -12.59
N VAL A 90 4.41 2.48 -11.59
CA VAL A 90 4.18 3.91 -11.49
C VAL A 90 4.63 4.42 -10.12
N THR A 91 5.12 5.65 -10.09
CA THR A 91 5.41 6.39 -8.85
C THR A 91 4.74 7.76 -8.93
N LEU A 92 4.00 8.15 -7.89
CA LEU A 92 3.30 9.44 -7.86
C LEU A 92 3.53 10.16 -6.52
N PRO A 93 3.78 11.48 -6.53
CA PRO A 93 3.84 12.25 -5.31
C PRO A 93 2.48 12.29 -4.60
N GLN A 94 2.47 12.82 -3.38
CA GLN A 94 1.23 13.09 -2.65
C GLN A 94 0.34 14.05 -3.46
N ASN A 95 -0.97 13.76 -3.50
CA ASN A 95 -1.96 14.59 -4.20
C ASN A 95 -1.57 14.90 -5.66
N ALA A 96 -0.97 13.94 -6.36
CA ALA A 96 -0.56 14.13 -7.73
C ALA A 96 -1.78 14.32 -8.65
N PRO A 97 -1.78 15.35 -9.51
CA PRO A 97 -2.83 15.52 -10.50
C PRO A 97 -2.81 14.36 -11.51
N ALA A 98 -3.89 14.23 -12.29
CA ALA A 98 -4.00 13.25 -13.35
C ALA A 98 -2.78 13.33 -14.29
N ARG A 99 -2.07 12.20 -14.41
CA ARG A 99 -0.88 12.06 -15.24
C ARG A 99 -1.09 10.96 -16.27
N HIS A 100 -0.85 11.27 -17.53
CA HIS A 100 -0.82 10.29 -18.60
C HIS A 100 0.37 9.35 -18.44
N ILE A 101 0.10 8.05 -18.47
CA ILE A 101 1.04 6.95 -18.42
C ILE A 101 0.66 5.98 -19.52
N SER A 102 1.66 5.51 -20.26
CA SER A 102 1.49 4.49 -21.28
C SER A 102 1.97 3.15 -20.73
N LEU A 103 1.10 2.14 -20.74
CA LEU A 103 1.46 0.80 -20.31
C LEU A 103 1.86 -0.06 -21.52
N PRO A 104 3.05 -0.68 -21.50
CA PRO A 104 3.48 -1.56 -22.59
C PRO A 104 2.67 -2.85 -22.62
N PHE A 105 2.54 -3.39 -23.82
CA PHE A 105 2.04 -4.74 -24.04
C PHE A 105 2.96 -5.77 -23.40
N ILE A 106 2.39 -6.75 -22.69
CA ILE A 106 3.13 -7.86 -22.08
C ILE A 106 2.83 -9.15 -22.84
N VAL A 107 1.56 -9.54 -22.91
CA VAL A 107 1.12 -10.84 -23.44
C VAL A 107 -0.34 -10.78 -23.87
N LYS A 108 -0.75 -11.71 -24.73
CA LYS A 108 -2.16 -11.90 -25.06
C LYS A 108 -2.94 -12.43 -23.86
N ALA A 109 -4.14 -11.90 -23.66
CA ALA A 109 -5.06 -12.36 -22.64
C ALA A 109 -5.67 -13.73 -23.02
N TRP A 110 -6.28 -14.41 -22.05
CA TRP A 110 -6.99 -15.67 -22.27
C TRP A 110 -8.47 -15.47 -22.63
N LYS A 111 -8.96 -14.24 -22.56
CA LYS A 111 -10.35 -13.87 -22.80
C LYS A 111 -10.37 -12.49 -23.44
N ARG A 112 -11.32 -12.26 -24.35
CA ARG A 112 -11.55 -10.93 -24.90
C ARG A 112 -12.36 -10.05 -23.92
N ALA A 113 -11.86 -8.86 -23.61
CA ALA A 113 -12.57 -7.79 -22.91
C ALA A 113 -12.96 -6.67 -23.88
N LEU A 114 -14.23 -6.24 -23.82
CA LEU A 114 -14.74 -5.12 -24.61
C LEU A 114 -14.30 -3.76 -24.04
N GLU A 115 -14.26 -3.67 -22.70
CA GLU A 115 -13.84 -2.49 -21.97
C GLU A 115 -12.54 -2.77 -21.22
N PRO A 116 -11.65 -1.77 -21.07
CA PRO A 116 -10.43 -1.93 -20.30
C PRO A 116 -10.75 -2.16 -18.82
N GLU A 117 -10.22 -3.25 -18.26
CA GLU A 117 -10.42 -3.66 -16.87
C GLU A 117 -9.08 -3.68 -16.13
N CYS A 118 -9.02 -3.05 -14.96
CA CYS A 118 -7.84 -3.12 -14.11
C CYS A 118 -7.87 -4.42 -13.30
N LEU A 119 -6.98 -5.37 -13.61
CA LEU A 119 -6.91 -6.66 -12.92
C LEU A 119 -6.04 -6.61 -11.67
N VAL A 120 -4.99 -5.80 -11.69
CA VAL A 120 -4.10 -5.60 -10.54
C VAL A 120 -3.80 -4.13 -10.41
N LEU A 121 -4.12 -3.57 -9.26
CA LEU A 121 -3.64 -2.25 -8.84
C LEU A 121 -3.10 -2.38 -7.43
N VAL A 122 -1.79 -2.56 -7.32
CA VAL A 122 -1.12 -2.62 -6.04
C VAL A 122 -0.32 -1.36 -5.82
N VAL A 123 -0.39 -0.80 -4.62
CA VAL A 123 0.32 0.42 -4.28
C VAL A 123 1.07 0.26 -2.97
N ARG A 124 2.31 0.74 -2.95
CA ARG A 124 3.17 0.89 -1.79
C ARG A 124 3.19 2.35 -1.33
N ASP A 125 2.88 2.56 -0.06
CA ASP A 125 2.98 3.88 0.58
C ASP A 125 4.41 4.19 1.05
N VAL A 126 4.63 5.42 1.52
CA VAL A 126 5.93 5.87 2.08
C VAL A 126 6.34 5.16 3.36
N SER A 127 5.38 4.58 4.10
CA SER A 127 5.66 3.74 5.27
C SER A 127 6.05 2.31 4.90
N GLY A 128 6.02 1.97 3.61
CA GLY A 128 6.38 0.66 3.08
C GLY A 128 5.24 -0.36 3.07
N ARG A 129 4.00 0.04 3.42
CA ARG A 129 2.84 -0.86 3.38
C ARG A 129 2.28 -0.92 1.98
N CYS A 130 1.75 -2.09 1.63
CA CYS A 130 1.12 -2.30 0.33
C CYS A 130 -0.39 -2.47 0.46
N TRP A 131 -1.09 -2.01 -0.56
CA TRP A 131 -2.54 -1.96 -0.64
C TRP A 131 -2.99 -2.45 -2.02
N ASP A 132 -4.01 -3.28 -2.05
CA ASP A 132 -4.68 -3.74 -3.26
C ASP A 132 -5.92 -2.89 -3.51
N TYR A 133 -5.90 -2.12 -4.59
CA TYR A 133 -6.99 -1.26 -5.04
C TYR A 133 -7.82 -1.84 -6.18
N ALA A 134 -7.44 -2.99 -6.75
CA ALA A 134 -8.34 -3.71 -7.66
C ALA A 134 -9.62 -4.16 -6.91
N ASP A 135 -9.47 -4.47 -5.62
CA ASP A 135 -10.53 -5.02 -4.77
C ASP A 135 -10.87 -4.11 -3.56
N GLY A 136 -10.87 -2.79 -3.79
CA GLY A 136 -11.39 -1.80 -2.83
C GLY A 136 -10.43 -1.29 -1.75
N GLY A 137 -9.11 -1.44 -1.92
CA GLY A 137 -8.11 -0.81 -1.04
C GLY A 137 -7.74 -1.64 0.19
N LYS A 138 -7.68 -2.96 0.06
CA LYS A 138 -7.33 -3.92 1.13
C LYS A 138 -5.83 -3.93 1.41
N GLN A 139 -5.44 -4.01 2.68
CA GLN A 139 -4.02 -4.06 3.04
C GLN A 139 -3.41 -5.44 2.72
N ILE A 140 -2.25 -5.44 2.07
CA ILE A 140 -1.49 -6.64 1.74
C ILE A 140 -0.39 -6.84 2.79
N LYS A 141 -0.45 -7.95 3.53
CA LYS A 141 0.55 -8.27 4.57
C LYS A 141 1.89 -8.76 3.99
N ASN A 142 1.85 -9.55 2.92
CA ASN A 142 3.04 -10.10 2.27
C ASN A 142 2.97 -9.80 0.76
N PRO A 143 3.50 -8.65 0.31
CA PRO A 143 3.36 -8.17 -1.07
C PRO A 143 3.92 -9.16 -2.08
N ARG A 144 5.10 -9.74 -1.80
CA ARG A 144 5.76 -10.68 -2.71
C ARG A 144 4.94 -11.95 -2.92
N ARG A 145 4.45 -12.58 -1.84
CA ARG A 145 3.61 -13.77 -1.94
C ARG A 145 2.29 -13.45 -2.64
N TRP A 146 1.66 -12.33 -2.30
CA TRP A 146 0.41 -11.91 -2.91
C TRP A 146 0.56 -11.66 -4.42
N LEU A 147 1.59 -10.89 -4.82
CA LEU A 147 1.90 -10.58 -6.21
C LEU A 147 2.18 -11.85 -7.02
N SER A 148 2.99 -12.77 -6.48
CA SER A 148 3.26 -14.05 -7.13
C SER A 148 2.00 -14.88 -7.36
N GLY A 149 1.02 -14.79 -6.45
CA GLY A 149 -0.28 -15.44 -6.59
C GLY A 149 -1.12 -14.81 -7.71
N GLN A 150 -1.18 -13.48 -7.76
CA GLN A 150 -1.89 -12.75 -8.82
C GLN A 150 -1.28 -13.05 -10.19
N LEU A 151 0.05 -12.90 -10.33
CA LEU A 151 0.74 -13.16 -11.59
C LEU A 151 0.58 -14.61 -12.06
N ARG A 152 0.56 -15.58 -11.14
CA ARG A 152 0.28 -16.98 -11.47
C ARG A 152 -1.15 -17.15 -11.98
N GLY A 153 -2.13 -16.54 -11.32
CA GLY A 153 -3.54 -16.56 -11.77
C GLY A 153 -3.72 -15.99 -13.17
N LEU A 154 -2.96 -14.94 -13.49
CA LEU A 154 -2.97 -14.26 -14.79
C LEU A 154 -2.05 -14.91 -15.83
N ARG A 155 -1.34 -16.01 -15.48
CA ARG A 155 -0.34 -16.68 -16.32
C ARG A 155 0.82 -15.77 -16.79
N MET A 156 1.14 -14.74 -16.01
CA MET A 156 2.21 -13.77 -16.28
C MET A 156 3.45 -13.98 -15.39
N GLN A 157 3.56 -15.12 -14.73
CA GLN A 157 4.69 -15.41 -13.85
C GLN A 157 6.00 -15.38 -14.65
N GLY A 158 6.92 -14.49 -14.25
CA GLY A 158 8.22 -14.30 -14.92
C GLY A 158 8.21 -13.40 -16.15
N MET A 159 7.04 -12.90 -16.58
CA MET A 159 6.91 -11.97 -17.70
C MET A 159 7.02 -10.50 -17.24
N ILE A 160 6.51 -10.21 -16.04
CA ILE A 160 6.58 -8.89 -15.40
C ILE A 160 6.89 -9.07 -13.92
N ASP A 161 7.59 -8.08 -13.36
CA ASP A 161 7.85 -7.97 -11.92
C ASP A 161 7.65 -6.51 -11.47
N PHE A 162 7.37 -6.32 -10.19
CA PHE A 162 7.14 -5.01 -9.57
C PHE A 162 8.10 -4.81 -8.39
N PRO A 163 9.41 -4.58 -8.66
CA PRO A 163 10.43 -4.56 -7.62
C PRO A 163 10.29 -3.40 -6.64
N GLY A 164 9.71 -2.26 -7.03
CA GLY A 164 9.44 -1.16 -6.11
C GLY A 164 8.33 -1.51 -5.09
N VAL A 165 7.37 -2.34 -5.48
CA VAL A 165 6.28 -2.82 -4.62
C VAL A 165 6.70 -4.03 -3.77
N ALA A 166 7.19 -5.10 -4.39
CA ALA A 166 7.50 -6.35 -3.72
C ALA A 166 8.91 -6.40 -3.10
N GLY A 167 9.75 -5.41 -3.40
CA GLY A 167 11.18 -5.44 -3.11
C GLY A 167 11.96 -6.26 -4.12
N LYS A 168 13.27 -5.99 -4.26
CA LYS A 168 14.14 -6.78 -5.15
C LYS A 168 14.20 -8.22 -4.69
N GLU A 169 13.98 -9.16 -5.60
CA GLU A 169 14.32 -10.56 -5.41
C GLU A 169 15.84 -10.64 -5.21
N LYS A 170 16.29 -11.03 -4.01
CA LYS A 170 17.69 -11.43 -3.80
C LYS A 170 17.93 -12.68 -4.66
N ARG A 171 18.46 -12.47 -5.86
CA ARG A 171 19.10 -13.50 -6.66
C ARG A 171 20.44 -13.86 -6.04
#